data_AF-A0A3M1LBI2-F1
#
_entry.id   AF-A0A3M1LBI2-F1
#
_cell.length_a   1.000
_cell.length_b   1.000
_cell.length_c   1.000
_cell.angle_alpha   90.00
_cell.angle_beta   90.00
_cell.angle_gamma   90.00
#
_symmetry.space_group_name_H-M   'P 1'
#
loop_
_entity.id
_entity.type
_entity.pdbx_description
1 polymer ?
#
loop_
_entity_poly.entity_id
_entity_poly.type
_entity_poly.pdbx_seq_one_letter_code
_entity_poly.pdbx_strand_id
1 'polypeptide(L)'
;MQKFPKFPGIPLDPSQPDDMGLAHARRFQLFRAPYKRHIWVGGVPDNEFDWNDPQNWLNHQPPGWKSIVFIHPDFVHDDCFPQLDAKVKDIAQLVIFEGAILKILPEAELTVDGLMQESYGIINHGFLYNFGEINILNTRMGCIHNFGTLMNEGSIAVDLPYEEALQLKEGGSFYNSGEIINLAMF
;
A
#
# COMPACT_ATOMS: atom_id res chain seq x y z
N MET A 1 -8.75 25.31 24.98
CA MET A 1 -9.41 25.13 23.66
C MET A 1 -8.68 25.98 22.64
N GLN A 2 -7.84 25.35 21.82
CA GLN A 2 -7.05 26.03 20.79
C GLN A 2 -7.93 26.16 19.52
N LYS A 3 -8.11 27.37 19.01
CA LYS A 3 -8.90 27.64 17.79
C LYS A 3 -7.98 27.54 16.58
N PHE A 4 -8.30 26.66 15.64
CA PHE A 4 -7.61 26.57 14.35
C PHE A 4 -7.95 27.77 13.45
N PRO A 5 -7.01 28.26 12.63
CA PRO A 5 -7.26 29.33 11.67
C PRO A 5 -8.15 28.83 10.52
N LYS A 6 -9.16 29.62 10.14
CA LYS A 6 -9.97 29.40 8.94
C LYS A 6 -9.16 29.80 7.71
N PHE A 7 -8.98 28.87 6.77
CA PHE A 7 -8.45 29.18 5.45
C PHE A 7 -9.53 29.88 4.60
N PRO A 8 -9.16 30.89 3.78
CA PRO A 8 -10.10 31.52 2.87
C PRO A 8 -10.45 30.54 1.74
N GLY A 9 -11.76 30.30 1.53
CA GLY A 9 -12.25 29.49 0.42
C GLY A 9 -11.96 30.19 -0.90
N ILE A 10 -11.31 29.48 -1.83
CA ILE A 10 -11.17 29.89 -3.22
C ILE A 10 -12.53 29.63 -3.89
N PRO A 11 -13.12 30.59 -4.63
CA PRO A 11 -14.38 30.35 -5.33
C PRO A 11 -14.14 29.35 -6.47
N LEU A 12 -14.97 28.31 -6.54
CA LEU A 12 -14.99 27.34 -7.62
C LEU A 12 -15.61 27.99 -8.87
N ASP A 13 -14.87 27.99 -9.98
CA ASP A 13 -15.35 28.40 -11.31
C ASP A 13 -16.18 27.25 -11.91
N PRO A 14 -17.49 27.42 -12.12
CA PRO A 14 -18.37 26.37 -12.63
C PRO A 14 -18.20 26.07 -14.14
N SER A 15 -17.26 26.74 -14.83
CA SER A 15 -16.99 26.52 -16.26
C SER A 15 -15.81 25.59 -16.56
N GLN A 16 -15.10 25.11 -15.53
CA GLN A 16 -14.06 24.09 -15.71
C GLN A 16 -14.66 22.68 -15.54
N PRO A 17 -14.59 21.79 -16.55
CA PRO A 17 -14.95 20.39 -16.35
C PRO A 17 -14.04 19.77 -15.29
N ASP A 18 -14.59 18.90 -14.45
CA ASP A 18 -13.94 18.24 -13.31
C ASP A 18 -12.67 17.46 -13.70
N ASP A 19 -11.57 18.17 -13.92
CA ASP A 19 -10.25 17.62 -14.27
C ASP A 19 -9.37 17.41 -13.01
N MET A 20 -9.96 17.54 -11.81
CA MET A 20 -9.28 17.34 -10.54
C MET A 20 -8.94 15.87 -10.24
N GLY A 21 -9.63 14.92 -10.88
CA GLY A 21 -9.28 13.49 -10.78
C GLY A 21 -8.06 13.08 -11.61
N LEU A 22 -7.71 13.84 -12.66
CA LEU A 22 -6.61 13.52 -13.57
C LEU A 22 -5.34 14.35 -13.32
N ALA A 23 -5.48 15.55 -12.73
CA ALA A 23 -4.36 16.48 -12.56
C ALA A 23 -3.36 16.05 -11.45
N HIS A 24 -3.80 15.40 -10.37
CA HIS A 24 -2.88 14.88 -9.35
C HIS A 24 -2.15 13.59 -9.76
N ALA A 25 -2.74 12.79 -10.65
CA ALA A 25 -2.08 11.62 -11.23
C ALA A 25 -0.89 11.97 -12.14
N ARG A 26 -0.74 13.24 -12.56
CA ARG A 26 0.32 13.68 -13.49
C ARG A 26 1.66 14.04 -12.85
N ARG A 27 1.81 14.01 -11.53
CA ARG A 27 3.08 14.35 -10.86
C ARG A 27 4.05 13.18 -10.67
N PHE A 28 3.68 11.95 -11.05
CA PHE A 28 4.51 10.75 -10.92
C PHE A 28 4.88 10.13 -12.27
N GLN A 29 5.49 10.92 -13.16
CA GLN A 29 6.30 10.37 -14.26
C GLN A 29 7.68 9.93 -13.72
N LEU A 30 7.68 8.86 -12.94
CA LEU A 30 8.90 8.10 -12.65
C LEU A 30 8.74 6.71 -13.25
N PHE A 31 9.61 6.42 -14.22
CA PHE A 31 9.86 5.15 -14.92
C PHE A 31 8.72 4.58 -15.79
N ARG A 32 8.99 4.52 -17.11
CA ARG A 32 8.36 3.56 -18.04
C ARG A 32 8.82 2.15 -17.64
N ALA A 33 8.19 1.58 -16.61
CA ALA A 33 8.39 0.20 -16.22
C ALA A 33 7.32 -0.69 -16.88
N PRO A 34 7.59 -1.98 -17.16
CA PRO A 34 6.62 -2.93 -17.72
C PRO A 34 5.46 -3.28 -16.76
N TYR A 35 5.31 -2.57 -15.64
CA TYR A 35 4.39 -2.90 -14.56
C TYR A 35 3.16 -2.02 -14.57
N LYS A 36 2.00 -2.67 -14.35
CA LYS A 36 0.73 -1.97 -14.24
C LYS A 36 0.60 -1.40 -12.83
N ARG A 37 0.33 -0.11 -12.76
CA ARG A 37 0.07 0.59 -11.50
C ARG A 37 -1.40 0.42 -11.15
N HIS A 38 -1.66 -0.01 -9.93
CA HIS A 38 -3.00 -0.16 -9.38
C HIS A 38 -3.12 0.74 -8.18
N ILE A 39 -4.11 1.63 -8.19
CA ILE A 39 -4.35 2.58 -7.12
C ILE A 39 -5.68 2.21 -6.49
N TRP A 40 -5.68 1.95 -5.19
CA TRP A 40 -6.89 1.73 -4.42
C TRP A 40 -7.70 3.03 -4.34
N VAL A 41 -9.01 2.97 -4.58
CA VAL A 41 -9.88 4.17 -4.60
C VAL A 41 -10.94 4.23 -3.50
N GLY A 42 -10.72 3.52 -2.39
CA GLY A 42 -11.51 3.70 -1.17
C GLY A 42 -12.65 2.72 -0.99
N GLY A 43 -12.81 1.76 -1.90
CA GLY A 43 -13.86 0.76 -1.80
C GLY A 43 -15.22 1.24 -2.33
N VAL A 44 -16.02 0.32 -2.86
CA VAL A 44 -17.44 0.52 -3.16
C VAL A 44 -18.22 0.27 -1.89
N PRO A 45 -19.26 1.09 -1.58
CA PRO A 45 -20.13 0.86 -0.44
C PRO A 45 -20.59 -0.60 -0.33
N ASP A 46 -20.54 -1.16 0.88
CA ASP A 46 -20.84 -2.56 1.23
C ASP A 46 -19.82 -3.62 0.75
N ASN A 47 -18.82 -3.23 -0.05
CA ASN A 47 -17.74 -4.10 -0.50
C ASN A 47 -16.36 -3.42 -0.40
N GLU A 48 -16.21 -2.53 0.58
CA GLU A 48 -15.06 -1.63 0.71
C GLU A 48 -13.76 -2.36 1.08
N PHE A 49 -13.83 -3.63 1.44
CA PHE A 49 -12.67 -4.43 1.83
C PHE A 49 -12.27 -5.45 0.76
N ASP A 50 -13.09 -5.63 -0.26
CA ASP A 50 -12.81 -6.65 -1.28
C ASP A 50 -11.75 -6.15 -2.27
N TRP A 51 -10.51 -6.57 -2.04
CA TRP A 51 -9.40 -6.33 -2.96
C TRP A 51 -9.59 -6.95 -4.34
N ASN A 52 -10.50 -7.92 -4.48
CA ASN A 52 -10.82 -8.54 -5.76
C ASN A 52 -11.99 -7.85 -6.47
N ASP A 53 -12.68 -6.88 -5.86
CA ASP A 53 -13.69 -6.08 -6.54
C ASP A 53 -13.00 -5.10 -7.50
N PRO A 54 -13.22 -5.20 -8.82
CA PRO A 54 -12.64 -4.27 -9.77
C PRO A 54 -12.95 -2.81 -9.47
N GLN A 55 -14.14 -2.50 -8.94
CA GLN A 55 -14.57 -1.12 -8.70
C GLN A 55 -13.77 -0.42 -7.61
N ASN A 56 -13.08 -1.17 -6.75
CA ASN A 56 -12.22 -0.62 -5.71
C ASN A 56 -10.86 -0.13 -6.24
N TRP A 57 -10.63 -0.27 -7.55
CA TRP A 57 -9.39 0.10 -8.23
C TRP A 57 -9.64 1.13 -9.33
N LEU A 58 -8.76 2.13 -9.43
CA LEU A 58 -8.88 3.24 -10.38
C LEU A 58 -9.02 2.79 -11.85
N ASN A 59 -8.46 1.63 -12.21
CA ASN A 59 -8.49 1.07 -13.56
C ASN A 59 -9.58 0.01 -13.77
N HIS A 60 -10.49 -0.18 -12.81
CA HIS A 60 -11.50 -1.24 -12.80
C HIS A 60 -10.90 -2.63 -13.02
N GLN A 61 -9.73 -2.88 -12.45
CA GLN A 61 -9.04 -4.16 -12.55
C GLN A 61 -8.33 -4.46 -11.22
N PRO A 62 -8.57 -5.61 -10.58
CA PRO A 62 -7.80 -6.00 -9.41
C PRO A 62 -6.33 -6.24 -9.75
N PRO A 63 -5.40 -5.96 -8.83
CA PRO A 63 -3.99 -6.23 -9.02
C PRO A 63 -3.73 -7.74 -9.16
N GLY A 64 -2.55 -8.04 -9.69
CA GLY A 64 -1.99 -9.39 -9.74
C GLY A 64 -0.47 -9.32 -9.83
N TRP A 65 0.19 -10.45 -10.08
CA TRP A 65 1.61 -10.66 -9.79
C TRP A 65 2.63 -9.69 -10.46
N LYS A 66 2.21 -8.90 -11.46
CA LYS A 66 3.03 -7.83 -12.09
C LYS A 66 2.66 -6.42 -11.62
N SER A 67 1.82 -6.30 -10.61
CA SER A 67 1.20 -5.04 -10.23
C SER A 67 1.99 -4.37 -9.14
N ILE A 68 2.16 -3.06 -9.30
CA ILE A 68 2.58 -2.19 -8.21
C ILE A 68 1.31 -1.58 -7.64
N VAL A 69 1.02 -1.89 -6.38
CA VAL A 69 -0.16 -1.41 -5.66
C VAL A 69 0.21 -0.14 -4.91
N PHE A 70 -0.61 0.89 -5.06
CA PHE A 70 -0.49 2.16 -4.38
C PHE A 70 -1.71 2.39 -3.49
N ILE A 71 -1.45 2.64 -2.21
CA ILE A 71 -2.46 3.05 -1.24
C ILE A 71 -2.22 4.53 -0.93
N HIS A 72 -3.07 5.41 -1.47
CA HIS A 72 -2.87 6.86 -1.44
C HIS A 72 -4.00 7.55 -0.65
N PRO A 73 -3.70 8.51 0.25
CA PRO A 73 -4.71 9.10 1.12
C PRO A 73 -5.82 9.85 0.36
N ASP A 74 -5.49 10.48 -0.77
CA ASP A 74 -6.47 11.25 -1.57
C ASP A 74 -7.66 10.43 -2.08
N PHE A 75 -7.53 9.10 -2.18
CA PHE A 75 -8.61 8.24 -2.64
C PHE A 75 -9.22 7.40 -1.52
N VAL A 76 -8.87 7.67 -0.27
CA VAL A 76 -9.52 7.09 0.90
C VAL A 76 -10.57 8.11 1.37
N HIS A 77 -11.83 7.69 1.46
CA HIS A 77 -12.95 8.55 1.85
C HIS A 77 -13.66 7.97 3.06
N ASP A 78 -14.22 8.81 3.93
CA ASP A 78 -15.12 8.43 5.03
C ASP A 78 -14.60 7.28 5.93
N ASP A 79 -13.30 7.29 6.27
CA ASP A 79 -12.61 6.25 7.04
C ASP A 79 -12.57 4.86 6.38
N CYS A 80 -12.91 4.76 5.10
CA CYS A 80 -12.80 3.54 4.28
C CYS A 80 -11.37 3.34 3.75
N PHE A 81 -10.44 3.00 4.65
CA PHE A 81 -9.11 2.55 4.27
C PHE A 81 -9.14 1.09 3.79
N PRO A 82 -8.24 0.69 2.89
CA PRO A 82 -8.17 -0.69 2.42
C PRO A 82 -7.90 -1.65 3.58
N GLN A 83 -8.67 -2.73 3.59
CA GLN A 83 -8.49 -3.87 4.48
C GLN A 83 -8.45 -5.12 3.61
N LEU A 84 -7.61 -6.09 3.96
CA LEU A 84 -7.69 -7.43 3.39
C LEU A 84 -8.27 -8.32 4.46
N ASP A 85 -9.31 -9.06 4.13
CA ASP A 85 -9.99 -10.04 4.99
C ASP A 85 -9.88 -11.48 4.45
N ALA A 86 -9.22 -11.64 3.31
CA ALA A 86 -8.98 -12.91 2.65
C ALA A 86 -7.65 -12.89 1.88
N LYS A 87 -7.25 -14.06 1.37
CA LYS A 87 -6.12 -14.17 0.45
C LYS A 87 -6.39 -13.39 -0.83
N VAL A 88 -5.47 -12.51 -1.19
CA VAL A 88 -5.48 -11.77 -2.46
C VAL A 88 -4.50 -12.37 -3.45
N LYS A 89 -4.62 -12.00 -4.72
CA LYS A 89 -3.61 -12.36 -5.72
C LYS A 89 -2.28 -11.72 -5.36
N ASP A 90 -1.20 -12.47 -5.56
CA ASP A 90 0.16 -11.97 -5.40
C ASP A 90 0.36 -10.66 -6.17
N ILE A 91 1.15 -9.76 -5.62
CA ILE A 91 1.50 -8.47 -6.24
C ILE A 91 3.02 -8.34 -6.32
N ALA A 92 3.51 -7.48 -7.20
CA ALA A 92 4.94 -7.32 -7.40
C ALA A 92 5.56 -6.39 -6.34
N GLN A 93 4.80 -5.38 -5.90
CA GLN A 93 5.24 -4.38 -4.93
C GLN A 93 4.02 -3.69 -4.32
N LEU A 94 4.16 -3.29 -3.06
CA LEU A 94 3.20 -2.45 -2.34
C LEU A 94 3.85 -1.14 -1.91
N VAL A 95 3.16 -0.02 -2.18
CA VAL A 95 3.55 1.32 -1.74
C VAL A 95 2.40 1.95 -0.96
N ILE A 96 2.65 2.27 0.30
CA ILE A 96 1.68 2.95 1.18
C ILE A 96 2.18 4.38 1.38
N PHE A 97 1.40 5.36 0.93
CA PHE A 97 1.76 6.78 1.06
C PHE A 97 1.52 7.31 2.49
N GLU A 98 2.20 8.40 2.81
CA GLU A 98 1.99 9.13 4.07
C GLU A 98 0.51 9.49 4.25
N GLY A 99 -0.01 9.34 5.47
CA GLY A 99 -1.42 9.54 5.79
C GLY A 99 -2.36 8.41 5.35
N ALA A 100 -1.89 7.45 4.54
CA ALA A 100 -2.69 6.29 4.17
C ALA A 100 -2.58 5.16 5.21
N ILE A 101 -3.61 4.32 5.26
CA ILE A 101 -3.71 3.19 6.18
C ILE A 101 -3.99 1.93 5.36
N LEU A 102 -3.32 0.83 5.70
CA LEU A 102 -3.64 -0.51 5.22
C LEU A 102 -3.73 -1.47 6.41
N LYS A 103 -4.79 -2.29 6.45
CA LYS A 103 -4.92 -3.39 7.43
C LYS A 103 -4.94 -4.75 6.73
N ILE A 104 -4.14 -5.68 7.23
CA ILE A 104 -4.21 -7.10 6.89
C ILE A 104 -4.89 -7.79 8.08
N LEU A 105 -6.13 -8.24 7.91
CA LEU A 105 -6.91 -8.88 8.98
C LEU A 105 -6.45 -10.34 9.22
N PRO A 106 -6.80 -10.96 10.37
CA PRO A 106 -6.27 -12.28 10.75
C PRO A 106 -6.43 -13.39 9.72
N GLU A 107 -7.49 -13.37 8.94
CA GLU A 107 -7.80 -14.37 7.91
C GLU A 107 -7.17 -14.05 6.54
N ALA A 108 -6.52 -12.89 6.41
CA ALA A 108 -5.96 -12.42 5.17
C ALA A 108 -4.51 -12.88 4.96
N GLU A 109 -4.18 -13.09 3.70
CA GLU A 109 -2.83 -13.39 3.24
C GLU A 109 -2.47 -12.43 2.11
N LEU A 110 -1.39 -11.67 2.32
CA LEU A 110 -0.78 -10.80 1.32
C LEU A 110 0.57 -11.38 0.90
N THR A 111 0.69 -11.73 -0.37
CA THR A 111 1.97 -12.13 -0.96
C THR A 111 2.51 -11.04 -1.87
N VAL A 112 3.72 -10.58 -1.59
CA VAL A 112 4.50 -9.67 -2.42
C VAL A 112 5.66 -10.43 -3.05
N ASP A 113 5.51 -10.79 -4.32
CA ASP A 113 6.54 -11.48 -5.11
C ASP A 113 7.30 -10.48 -5.99
N GLY A 114 8.45 -10.06 -5.49
CA GLY A 114 9.35 -9.10 -6.10
C GLY A 114 10.16 -9.64 -7.29
N LEU A 115 9.93 -10.87 -7.78
CA LEU A 115 10.79 -11.55 -8.77
C LEU A 115 11.17 -10.69 -9.99
N MET A 116 10.26 -9.79 -10.40
CA MET A 116 10.46 -8.92 -11.55
C MET A 116 10.83 -7.47 -11.18
N GLN A 117 10.85 -7.12 -9.89
CA GLN A 117 11.16 -5.78 -9.41
C GLN A 117 12.62 -5.64 -9.00
N GLU A 118 13.28 -4.61 -9.53
CA GLU A 118 14.57 -4.15 -9.00
C GLU A 118 14.36 -3.18 -7.82
N SER A 119 13.57 -3.58 -6.82
CA SER A 119 13.15 -2.70 -5.73
C SER A 119 12.89 -3.47 -4.43
N TYR A 120 12.28 -2.78 -3.46
CA TYR A 120 11.74 -3.35 -2.24
C TYR A 120 10.36 -3.97 -2.48
N GLY A 121 10.00 -5.00 -1.71
CA GLY A 121 8.64 -5.57 -1.76
C GLY A 121 7.60 -4.59 -1.25
N ILE A 122 7.79 -4.08 -0.03
CA ILE A 122 6.90 -3.10 0.61
C ILE A 122 7.68 -1.81 0.86
N ILE A 123 7.13 -0.68 0.42
CA ILE A 123 7.59 0.66 0.77
C ILE A 123 6.48 1.33 1.58
N ASN A 124 6.72 1.53 2.87
CA ASN A 124 5.70 2.06 3.79
C ASN A 124 6.07 3.47 4.27
N HIS A 125 5.31 4.47 3.83
CA HIS A 125 5.34 5.84 4.37
C HIS A 125 4.14 6.14 5.28
N GLY A 126 3.11 5.28 5.29
CA GLY A 126 1.88 5.47 6.06
C GLY A 126 1.80 4.53 7.26
N PHE A 127 0.62 3.93 7.45
CA PHE A 127 0.36 2.97 8.52
C PHE A 127 0.04 1.60 7.92
N LEU A 128 0.87 0.61 8.24
CA LEU A 128 0.64 -0.80 7.92
C LEU A 128 0.38 -1.57 9.21
N TYR A 129 -0.84 -2.09 9.34
CA TYR A 129 -1.24 -2.96 10.45
C TYR A 129 -1.37 -4.39 9.93
N ASN A 130 -0.54 -5.29 10.43
CA ASN A 130 -0.59 -6.70 10.10
C ASN A 130 -1.13 -7.53 11.27
N PHE A 131 -2.31 -8.11 11.10
CA PHE A 131 -2.89 -9.11 11.99
C PHE A 131 -2.97 -10.50 11.35
N GLY A 132 -2.83 -10.57 10.02
CA GLY A 132 -2.83 -11.81 9.23
C GLY A 132 -1.42 -12.22 8.80
N GLU A 133 -1.30 -12.66 7.56
CA GLU A 133 -0.03 -13.15 6.99
C GLU A 133 0.48 -12.23 5.88
N ILE A 134 1.75 -11.85 5.97
CA ILE A 134 2.48 -11.15 4.90
C ILE A 134 3.65 -12.02 4.47
N ASN A 135 3.67 -12.43 3.20
CA ASN A 135 4.77 -13.16 2.58
C ASN A 135 5.49 -12.23 1.60
N ILE A 136 6.80 -12.04 1.74
CA ILE A 136 7.60 -11.19 0.85
C ILE A 136 8.74 -12.03 0.30
N LEU A 137 8.74 -12.19 -1.03
CA LEU A 137 9.58 -13.14 -1.74
C LEU A 137 10.26 -12.48 -2.94
N ASN A 138 11.40 -13.05 -3.33
CA ASN A 138 12.18 -12.71 -4.50
C ASN A 138 12.48 -11.20 -4.64
N THR A 139 12.69 -10.50 -3.53
CA THR A 139 12.98 -9.05 -3.57
C THR A 139 14.46 -8.80 -3.81
N ARG A 140 14.78 -7.83 -4.68
CA ARG A 140 16.18 -7.58 -5.03
C ARG A 140 16.90 -6.70 -4.00
N MET A 141 16.27 -5.62 -3.55
CA MET A 141 16.90 -4.68 -2.59
C MET A 141 16.67 -5.14 -1.16
N GLY A 142 15.41 -5.17 -0.72
CA GLY A 142 14.99 -5.57 0.62
C GLY A 142 13.51 -5.94 0.64
N CYS A 143 13.03 -6.59 1.69
CA CYS A 143 11.62 -6.98 1.75
C CYS A 143 10.74 -5.78 2.12
N ILE A 144 11.10 -5.05 3.19
CA ILE A 144 10.35 -3.92 3.74
C ILE A 144 11.25 -2.71 3.91
N HIS A 145 10.84 -1.59 3.32
CA HIS A 145 11.45 -0.28 3.50
C HIS A 145 10.47 0.63 4.24
N ASN A 146 10.68 0.83 5.54
CA ASN A 146 9.71 1.44 6.43
C ASN A 146 10.14 2.86 6.86
N PHE A 147 9.41 3.86 6.36
CA PHE A 147 9.47 5.27 6.76
C PHE A 147 8.31 5.66 7.69
N GLY A 148 7.21 4.90 7.67
CA GLY A 148 6.01 5.15 8.47
C GLY A 148 5.91 4.23 9.69
N THR A 149 4.68 3.90 10.08
CA THR A 149 4.41 2.95 11.17
C THR A 149 4.08 1.58 10.61
N LEU A 150 4.83 0.57 11.06
CA LEU A 150 4.52 -0.84 10.85
C LEU A 150 4.21 -1.47 12.21
N MET A 151 3.02 -2.04 12.34
CA MET A 151 2.61 -2.82 13.51
C MET A 151 2.32 -4.25 13.07
N ASN A 152 3.06 -5.21 13.63
CA ASN A 152 2.90 -6.62 13.36
C ASN A 152 2.41 -7.37 14.60
N GLU A 153 1.20 -7.91 14.51
CA GLU A 153 0.62 -8.86 15.47
C GLU A 153 0.35 -10.23 14.83
N GLY A 154 0.42 -10.33 13.50
CA GLY A 154 0.32 -11.58 12.74
C GLY A 154 1.68 -12.18 12.40
N SER A 155 1.84 -12.69 11.18
CA SER A 155 3.10 -13.25 10.67
C SER A 155 3.65 -12.45 9.50
N ILE A 156 4.96 -12.25 9.49
CA ILE A 156 5.70 -11.71 8.35
C ILE A 156 6.78 -12.72 7.96
N ALA A 157 6.62 -13.36 6.81
CA ALA A 157 7.65 -14.21 6.21
C ALA A 157 8.42 -13.42 5.16
N VAL A 158 9.75 -13.40 5.28
CA VAL A 158 10.65 -12.67 4.38
C VAL A 158 11.71 -13.61 3.81
N ASP A 159 12.06 -13.41 2.54
CA ASP A 159 13.26 -14.00 1.96
C ASP A 159 14.54 -13.31 2.47
N LEU A 160 15.71 -13.79 2.02
CA LEU A 160 17.01 -13.14 2.26
C LEU A 160 17.38 -12.28 1.05
N PRO A 161 17.11 -10.97 1.06
CA PRO A 161 17.46 -10.08 -0.04
C PRO A 161 18.94 -9.69 -0.02
N TYR A 162 19.35 -8.85 -0.96
CA TYR A 162 20.73 -8.33 -1.02
C TYR A 162 21.07 -7.43 0.18
N GLU A 163 20.10 -6.63 0.64
CA GLU A 163 20.23 -5.78 1.83
C GLU A 163 19.54 -6.45 3.04
N GLU A 164 19.27 -5.67 4.10
CA GLU A 164 18.46 -6.15 5.22
C GLU A 164 17.00 -6.36 4.79
N ALA A 165 16.38 -7.45 5.25
CA ALA A 165 14.99 -7.79 4.95
C ALA A 165 14.02 -6.69 5.40
N LEU A 166 14.26 -6.07 6.56
CA LEU A 166 13.47 -4.95 7.07
C LEU A 166 14.39 -3.79 7.40
N GLN A 167 14.18 -2.66 6.74
CA GLN A 167 14.92 -1.41 6.98
C GLN A 167 14.00 -0.36 7.58
N LEU A 168 14.30 0.05 8.82
CA LEU A 168 13.72 1.24 9.41
C LEU A 168 14.51 2.47 8.97
N LYS A 169 13.83 3.45 8.39
CA LYS A 169 14.41 4.76 8.05
C LYS A 169 14.00 5.82 9.05
N GLU A 170 14.62 6.99 8.94
CA GLU A 170 14.35 8.14 9.80
C GLU A 170 12.84 8.46 9.82
N GLY A 171 12.27 8.60 11.02
CA GLY A 171 10.83 8.79 11.23
C GLY A 171 10.00 7.50 11.28
N GLY A 172 10.54 6.37 10.82
CA GLY A 172 9.87 5.08 10.83
C GLY A 172 9.79 4.45 12.22
N SER A 173 8.70 3.77 12.50
CA SER A 173 8.47 2.99 13.72
C SER A 173 8.05 1.56 13.38
N PHE A 174 8.58 0.59 14.13
CA PHE A 174 8.22 -0.82 13.99
C PHE A 174 7.87 -1.41 15.36
N TYR A 175 6.67 -1.95 15.48
CA TYR A 175 6.18 -2.63 16.67
C TYR A 175 5.87 -4.07 16.30
N ASN A 176 6.58 -5.02 16.91
CA ASN A 176 6.39 -6.44 16.65
C ASN A 176 5.93 -7.16 17.92
N SER A 177 4.70 -7.68 17.89
CA SER A 177 4.15 -8.63 18.86
C SER A 177 3.80 -9.98 18.21
N GLY A 178 3.90 -10.07 16.87
CA GLY A 178 3.73 -11.29 16.10
C GLY A 178 5.05 -11.97 15.72
N GLU A 179 5.00 -12.80 14.68
CA GLU A 179 6.13 -13.61 14.21
C GLU A 179 6.82 -12.96 13.00
N ILE A 180 8.15 -13.10 12.95
CA ILE A 180 8.97 -12.80 11.76
C ILE A 180 9.73 -14.06 11.40
N ILE A 181 9.49 -14.57 10.19
CA ILE A 181 10.04 -15.82 9.69
C ILE A 181 11.01 -15.50 8.56
N ASN A 182 12.27 -15.86 8.75
CA ASN A 182 13.24 -15.82 7.65
C ASN A 182 13.13 -17.12 6.86
N LEU A 183 12.69 -17.02 5.62
CA LEU A 183 12.61 -18.15 4.70
C LEU A 183 14.04 -18.48 4.26
N ALA A 184 14.60 -19.54 4.85
CA ALA A 184 15.91 -20.03 4.47
C ALA A 184 15.92 -20.40 2.97
N MET A 185 16.95 -19.97 2.24
CA MET A 185 17.15 -20.38 0.85
C MET A 185 17.32 -21.91 0.78
N PHE A 186 16.51 -22.56 -0.04
CA PHE A 186 16.80 -23.90 -0.56
C PHE A 186 17.50 -23.79 -1.91
#